data_AF-A0A0F5RBD2-F1
#
_entry.id   AF-A0A0F5RBD2-F1
#
_cell.length_a   1.000
_cell.length_b   1.000
_cell.length_c   1.000
_cell.angle_alpha   90.00
_cell.angle_beta   90.00
_cell.angle_gamma   90.00
#
_symmetry.space_group_name_H-M   'P 1'
#
loop_
_entity.id
_entity.type
_entity.pdbx_description
1 polymer ?
#
loop_
_entity_poly.entity_id
_entity_poly.type
_entity_poly.pdbx_seq_one_letter_code
_entity_poly.pdbx_strand_id
1 'polypeptide(L)'
;MNKQWEPCPRCGSSKSFVLGKGILSLILFMSSGLFLILGIFLFPFLFVAPVLFFLSFIIPFLPFKKRHICQDYKHNWTVQKKIASL
;
A
#
# COMPACT_ATOMS: atom_id res chain seq x y z
N MET A 1 17.80 8.22 20.18
CA MET A 1 17.19 7.98 18.86
C MET A 1 15.66 7.89 18.99
N ASN A 2 14.96 9.03 19.11
CA ASN A 2 13.50 9.02 19.16
C ASN A 2 12.96 9.01 17.72
N LYS A 3 12.58 7.83 17.22
CA LYS A 3 11.76 7.70 16.02
C LYS A 3 10.42 8.36 16.33
N GLN A 4 10.22 9.61 15.91
CA GLN A 4 8.93 10.30 16.03
C GLN A 4 7.90 9.56 15.17
N TRP A 5 7.20 8.61 15.77
CA TRP A 5 5.97 8.06 15.22
C TRP A 5 4.88 9.12 15.41
N GLU A 6 4.42 9.74 14.31
CA GLU A 6 3.32 10.70 14.39
C GLU A 6 2.02 9.97 14.74
N PRO A 7 1.37 10.27 15.88
CA PRO A 7 0.06 9.72 16.19
C PRO A 7 -0.99 10.25 15.22
N CYS A 8 -2.10 9.54 15.10
CA CYS A 8 -3.16 9.92 14.18
C CYS A 8 -3.72 11.32 14.48
N PRO A 9 -3.79 12.24 13.51
CA PRO A 9 -4.11 13.66 13.75
C PRO A 9 -5.55 13.89 14.23
N ARG A 10 -6.43 12.90 14.13
CA ARG A 10 -7.83 13.00 14.56
C ARG A 10 -8.08 12.44 15.96
N CYS A 11 -7.43 11.35 16.34
CA CYS A 11 -7.75 10.62 17.57
C CYS A 11 -6.54 10.42 18.49
N GLY A 12 -5.34 10.84 18.11
CA GLY A 12 -4.13 10.65 18.92
C GLY A 12 -3.69 9.20 19.08
N SER A 13 -4.40 8.23 18.47
CA SER A 13 -4.08 6.81 18.58
C SER A 13 -2.73 6.49 17.93
N SER A 14 -1.95 5.63 18.59
CA SER A 14 -0.68 5.11 18.10
C SER A 14 -0.84 3.94 17.12
N LYS A 15 -2.07 3.39 17.01
CA LYS A 15 -2.40 2.29 16.10
C LYS A 15 -2.59 2.82 14.67
N SER A 16 -1.49 2.89 13.93
CA SER A 16 -1.48 3.28 12.53
C SER A 16 -0.88 2.18 11.65
N PHE A 17 -1.51 1.95 10.50
CA PHE A 17 -1.00 1.06 9.46
C PHE A 17 -0.33 1.87 8.37
N VAL A 18 0.91 1.52 8.03
CA VAL A 18 1.65 2.18 6.94
C VAL A 18 1.41 1.39 5.66
N LEU A 19 0.60 1.93 4.76
CA LEU A 19 0.46 1.36 3.42
C LEU A 19 1.62 1.85 2.56
N GLY A 20 2.70 1.06 2.56
CA GLY A 20 3.91 1.29 1.77
C GLY A 20 3.83 0.66 0.37
N LYS A 21 4.70 1.13 -0.53
CA LYS A 21 4.81 0.60 -1.90
C LYS A 21 5.02 -0.92 -1.94
N GLY A 22 5.85 -1.45 -1.03
CA GLY A 22 6.13 -2.88 -0.95
C GLY A 22 4.91 -3.72 -0.56
N ILE A 23 4.10 -3.23 0.41
CA ILE A 23 2.86 -3.92 0.81
C ILE A 23 1.85 -3.90 -0.36
N LEU A 24 1.73 -2.76 -1.06
CA LEU A 24 0.85 -2.64 -2.23
C LEU A 24 1.28 -3.55 -3.39
N SER A 25 2.58 -3.60 -3.69
CA SER A 25 3.16 -4.50 -4.70
C SER A 25 2.91 -5.96 -4.34
N LEU A 26 3.13 -6.36 -3.08
CA LEU A 26 2.90 -7.73 -2.64
C LEU A 26 1.42 -8.14 -2.72
N ILE A 27 0.50 -7.24 -2.35
CA ILE A 27 -0.95 -7.47 -2.51
C ILE A 27 -1.29 -7.67 -4.00
N LEU A 28 -0.76 -6.84 -4.89
CA LEU A 28 -1.01 -6.94 -6.33
C LEU A 28 -0.44 -8.24 -6.91
N PHE A 29 0.77 -8.63 -6.51
CA PHE A 29 1.38 -9.89 -6.91
C PHE A 29 0.52 -11.10 -6.49
N MET A 30 0.10 -11.15 -5.23
CA MET A 30 -0.78 -12.22 -4.73
C MET A 30 -2.13 -12.22 -5.43
N SER A 31 -2.70 -11.04 -5.68
CA SER A 31 -3.97 -10.94 -6.41
C SER A 31 -3.86 -11.39 -7.86
N SER A 32 -2.73 -11.12 -8.53
CA SER A 32 -2.46 -11.59 -9.89
C SER A 32 -2.47 -13.12 -9.97
N GLY A 33 -1.85 -13.81 -9.00
CA GLY A 33 -1.92 -15.27 -8.90
C GLY A 33 -3.34 -15.79 -8.73
N LEU A 34 -4.16 -15.13 -7.90
CA LEU A 34 -5.57 -15.49 -7.73
C LEU A 34 -6.38 -15.29 -9.01
N PHE A 35 -6.16 -14.18 -9.74
CA PHE A 35 -6.82 -13.92 -11.02
C PHE A 35 -6.38 -14.88 -12.13
N LEU A 36 -5.15 -15.40 -12.08
CA LEU A 36 -4.70 -16.47 -12.98
C LEU A 36 -5.50 -17.76 -12.76
N ILE A 37 -5.68 -18.16 -11.49
CA ILE A 37 -6.45 -19.36 -11.12
C ILE A 37 -7.93 -19.18 -11.50
N LEU A 38 -8.51 -18.02 -11.18
CA LEU A 38 -9.89 -17.69 -11.58
C LEU A 38 -10.05 -17.57 -13.09
N GLY A 39 -9.02 -17.10 -13.79
CA GLY A 39 -8.97 -16.95 -15.25
C GLY A 39 -9.08 -18.26 -16.02
N ILE A 40 -8.67 -19.38 -15.42
CA ILE A 40 -8.86 -20.72 -15.98
C ILE A 40 -10.35 -21.05 -16.10
N PHE A 41 -11.18 -20.60 -15.16
CA PHE A 41 -12.62 -20.84 -15.14
C PHE A 41 -13.43 -19.71 -15.80
N LEU A 42 -12.96 -18.47 -15.68
CA LEU A 42 -13.57 -17.29 -16.28
C LEU A 42 -12.56 -16.58 -17.19
N PHE A 43 -12.65 -16.88 -18.48
CA PHE A 43 -11.83 -16.35 -19.57
C PHE A 43 -11.44 -14.86 -19.49
N PRO A 44 -12.32 -13.90 -19.12
CA PRO A 44 -11.93 -12.50 -19.02
C PRO A 44 -10.85 -12.21 -17.96
N PHE A 45 -10.80 -12.98 -16.87
CA PHE A 45 -9.82 -12.76 -15.80
C PHE A 45 -8.40 -13.19 -16.20
N LEU A 46 -8.26 -14.03 -17.23
CA LEU A 46 -6.97 -14.44 -17.79
C LEU A 46 -6.20 -13.25 -18.38
N PHE A 47 -6.90 -12.26 -18.93
CA PHE A 47 -6.29 -11.03 -19.47
C PHE A 47 -5.96 -10.01 -18.39
N VAL A 48 -6.67 -10.06 -17.26
CA VAL A 48 -6.50 -9.14 -16.13
C VAL A 48 -5.26 -9.52 -15.30
N ALA A 49 -5.02 -10.82 -15.12
CA ALA A 49 -3.89 -11.31 -14.34
C ALA A 49 -2.49 -10.81 -14.79
N PRO A 50 -2.10 -10.85 -16.09
CA PRO A 50 -0.81 -10.33 -16.53
C PRO A 50 -0.69 -8.83 -16.33
N VAL A 51 -1.78 -8.07 -16.50
CA VAL A 51 -1.80 -6.62 -16.27
C VAL A 51 -1.47 -6.32 -14.80
N LEU A 52 -2.14 -6.99 -13.85
CA LEU A 52 -1.82 -6.85 -12.41
C LEU A 52 -0.39 -7.28 -12.08
N PHE A 53 0.13 -8.32 -12.74
CA PHE A 53 1.50 -8.78 -12.56
C PHE A 53 2.52 -7.70 -12.95
N PHE A 54 2.38 -7.11 -14.14
CA PHE A 54 3.24 -6.02 -14.59
C PHE A 54 3.15 -4.79 -13.68
N LEU A 55 1.95 -4.42 -13.26
CA LEU A 55 1.73 -3.31 -12.31
C LEU A 55 2.45 -3.56 -10.97
N SER A 56 2.47 -4.79 -10.47
CA SER A 56 3.20 -5.15 -9.25
C SER A 56 4.70 -4.84 -9.34
N PHE A 57 5.32 -5.03 -10.51
CA PHE A 57 6.73 -4.72 -10.75
C PHE A 57 6.99 -3.24 -10.94
N ILE A 58 6.06 -2.49 -11.53
CA ILE A 58 6.24 -1.07 -11.87
C ILE A 58 5.98 -0.15 -10.66
N ILE A 59 4.96 -0.44 -9.85
CA ILE A 59 4.57 0.35 -8.67
C ILE A 59 5.68 0.65 -7.65
N PRO A 60 6.62 -0.26 -7.31
CA PRO A 60 7.71 0.07 -6.39
C PRO A 60 8.62 1.19 -6.93
N PHE A 61 8.75 1.32 -8.25
CA PHE A 61 9.57 2.36 -8.90
C PHE A 61 8.86 3.71 -9.03
N LEU A 62 7.52 3.76 -8.99
CA LEU A 62 6.78 5.03 -9.06
C LEU A 62 6.96 5.87 -7.78
N PRO A 63 6.94 7.22 -7.88
CA PRO A 63 7.02 8.13 -6.74
C PRO A 63 5.70 8.18 -5.93
N PHE A 64 5.23 7.03 -5.42
CA PHE A 64 4.10 6.97 -4.49
C PHE A 64 4.51 7.43 -3.09
N LYS A 65 3.79 8.42 -2.55
CA LYS A 65 3.91 8.85 -1.15
C LYS A 65 3.33 7.79 -0.22
N LYS A 66 4.06 7.45 0.85
CA LYS A 66 3.58 6.51 1.88
C LYS A 66 2.35 7.09 2.57
N ARG A 67 1.27 6.33 2.65
CA ARG A 67 0.06 6.74 3.38
C ARG A 67 -0.01 6.00 4.71
N HIS A 68 -0.35 6.74 5.76
CA HIS A 68 -0.64 6.21 7.08
C HIS A 68 -2.16 6.16 7.23
N ILE A 69 -2.67 5.02 7.67
CA ILE A 69 -4.10 4.78 7.88
C ILE A 69 -4.32 4.55 9.36
N CYS A 70 -5.23 5.32 9.94
CA CYS A 70 -5.63 5.21 11.33
C CYS A 70 -6.49 3.95 11.52
N GLN A 71 -6.16 3.06 12.46
CA GLN A 71 -6.94 1.83 12.62
C GLN A 71 -8.32 2.09 13.23
N ASP A 72 -8.44 3.07 14.12
CA ASP A 72 -9.68 3.36 14.85
C ASP A 72 -10.67 4.20 14.02
N TYR A 73 -10.16 5.15 13.23
CA TYR A 73 -10.99 6.11 12.49
C TYR A 73 -10.93 5.96 10.98
N LYS A 74 -10.17 4.99 10.46
CA LYS A 74 -9.87 4.77 9.02
C LYS A 74 -9.46 6.06 8.28
N HIS A 75 -8.90 7.01 9.01
CA HIS A 75 -8.45 8.28 8.44
C HIS A 75 -7.08 8.11 7.81
N ASN A 76 -6.93 8.63 6.58
CA ASN A 76 -5.72 8.45 5.79
C ASN A 76 -4.97 9.77 5.75
N TRP A 77 -3.73 9.81 6.25
CA TRP A 77 -2.87 10.98 6.15
C TRP A 77 -1.51 10.64 5.56
N THR A 78 -0.86 11.64 4.98
CA THR A 78 0.50 11.51 4.47
C THR A 78 1.42 12.16 5.49
N VAL A 79 2.28 11.37 6.13
CA VAL A 79 3.29 11.89 7.05
C VAL A 79 4.31 12.66 6.22
N GLN A 80 4.31 13.98 6.36
CA GLN A 80 5.40 14.80 5.88
C GLN A 80 6.54 14.59 6.86
N LYS A 81 7.54 13.77 6.51
CA LYS A 81 8.79 13.72 7.28
C LYS A 81 9.30 15.16 7.37
N LYS A 82 9.11 15.84 8.51
CA LYS A 82 9.91 17.01 8.83
C LYS A 82 11.33 16.48 8.93
N ILE A 83 12.13 16.76 7.91
CA ILE A 83 13.58 16.67 8.03
C ILE A 83 13.89 17.58 9.20
N ALA A 84 14.33 17.01 10.32
CA ALA A 84 14.87 17.79 11.42
C ALA A 84 16.11 18.47 10.85
N SER A 85 15.95 19.67 10.31
CA SER A 85 17.02 20.59 9.99
C SER A 85 17.58 21.06 11.33
N LEU A 86 18.62 20.37 11.79
CA LEU A 86 19.53 20.81 12.82
C LEU A 86 20.93 20.80 12.21
#